data_AF-A0A9Q1BX56-F1
#
_entry.id   AF-A0A9Q1BX56-F1
#
_cell.length_a   1.000
_cell.length_b   1.000
_cell.length_c   1.000
_cell.angle_alpha   90.00
_cell.angle_beta   90.00
_cell.angle_gamma   90.00
#
_symmetry.space_group_name_H-M   'P 1'
#
loop_
_entity.id
_entity.type
_entity.pdbx_description
1 polymer ?
#
loop_
_entity_poly.entity_id
_entity_poly.type
_entity_poly.pdbx_seq_one_letter_code
_entity_poly.pdbx_strand_id
1 'polypeptide(L)'
;MQQSKTYSENIRELIERVSPSFVPTCTKHPENTVTWTCKTCNDQLICEQCRRTGEHAGHSLEDTNTTYQSQVNYLKTAKKNIDRINAKFLIASDENQNEENEIRSQFEKLKDVYYKENETILMRLKDEENQLEEYEQGERKTINFSKEADQRLYEVEAIEELTELEQKMEYLEQEKKSVQERLEAKFKERDSIAAQQLEALQKELEAKKQAITDKQEGLEVNENIFQRVCDKFKEVTETHANNCRESITSFVKSFGEINAKITEADNGLATVELLQDLCSHINHSRGKLEDVSNESFVVGIPNICYTPDGQGSFGHFTLHPAEEETVSFNLHREAQKGWCIENISGVGGQRIDVISRKRGGKECYLDILDLKGNLHNSHKLSAKSAEAVRFVCGVGEELAATCCENEISLINIQTGNVEASQKLNREEEAWQIAYNSVTNEIVIGLVGTNELRVYNEKLDIMRSVEMQDTLRAPIITICPW
;
A
#
# COMPACT_ATOMS: atom_id res chain seq x y z
N MET A 1 19.70 -49.40 99.20
CA MET A 1 20.29 -49.38 100.56
C MET A 1 19.27 -49.21 101.69
N GLN A 2 18.31 -48.28 101.60
CA GLN A 2 17.39 -47.97 102.71
C GLN A 2 16.56 -49.19 103.18
N GLN A 3 15.98 -49.96 102.25
CA GLN A 3 15.18 -51.15 102.60
C GLN A 3 15.99 -52.28 103.27
N SER A 4 17.25 -52.49 102.87
CA SER A 4 18.12 -53.51 103.50
C SER A 4 18.53 -53.10 104.93
N LYS A 5 18.80 -51.82 105.16
CA LYS A 5 19.07 -51.28 106.51
C LYS A 5 17.86 -51.48 107.43
N THR A 6 16.67 -51.11 106.96
CA THR A 6 15.42 -51.29 107.72
C THR A 6 15.14 -52.76 108.06
N TYR A 7 15.41 -53.69 107.14
CA TYR A 7 15.20 -55.12 107.38
C TYR A 7 16.21 -55.70 108.40
N SER A 8 17.47 -55.26 108.34
CA SER A 8 18.50 -55.64 109.32
C SER A 8 18.21 -55.09 110.72
N GLU A 9 17.73 -53.85 110.81
CA GLU A 9 17.29 -53.23 112.07
C GLU A 9 16.10 -53.98 112.68
N ASN A 10 15.08 -54.35 111.88
CA ASN A 10 13.94 -55.12 112.36
C ASN A 10 14.32 -56.50 112.92
N ILE A 11 15.28 -57.19 112.29
CA ILE A 11 15.77 -58.50 112.78
C ILE A 11 16.62 -58.33 114.04
N ARG A 12 17.40 -57.24 114.13
CA ARG A 12 18.13 -56.90 115.35
C ARG A 12 17.17 -56.65 116.51
N GLU A 13 16.12 -55.86 116.31
CA GLU A 13 15.09 -55.63 117.32
C GLU A 13 14.39 -56.93 117.76
N LEU A 14 14.09 -57.83 116.82
CA LEU A 14 13.52 -59.14 117.13
C LEU A 14 14.47 -59.99 117.99
N ILE A 15 15.76 -60.01 117.68
CA ILE A 15 16.76 -60.71 118.49
C ILE A 15 16.90 -60.09 119.88
N GLU A 16 16.83 -58.76 120.00
CA GLU A 16 16.87 -58.05 121.28
C GLU A 16 15.61 -58.28 122.12
N ARG A 17 14.42 -58.46 121.51
CA ARG A 17 13.18 -58.85 122.22
C ARG A 17 13.20 -60.29 122.72
N VAL A 18 13.92 -61.18 122.04
CA VAL A 18 14.14 -62.58 122.44
C VAL A 18 15.35 -62.67 123.38
N SER A 19 15.49 -61.69 124.29
CA SER A 19 16.54 -61.63 125.31
C SER A 19 16.22 -62.58 126.47
N PRO A 20 17.23 -63.20 127.13
CA PRO A 20 17.05 -64.17 128.22
C PRO A 20 16.27 -63.67 129.46
N SER A 21 15.89 -62.39 129.51
CA SER A 21 15.02 -61.84 130.55
C SER A 21 13.52 -62.12 130.34
N PHE A 22 13.12 -62.71 129.22
CA PHE A 22 11.73 -63.12 129.00
C PHE A 22 11.42 -64.37 129.81
N VAL A 23 10.64 -64.21 130.90
CA VAL A 23 10.10 -65.33 131.68
C VAL A 23 8.71 -65.64 131.11
N PRO A 24 8.54 -66.72 130.33
CA PRO A 24 7.24 -67.05 129.76
C PRO A 24 6.26 -67.41 130.89
N THR A 25 5.11 -66.74 130.90
CA THR A 25 4.01 -66.99 131.84
C THR A 25 2.85 -67.68 131.12
N CYS A 26 2.10 -68.51 131.86
CA CYS A 26 1.05 -69.31 131.25
C CYS A 26 -0.09 -68.40 130.80
N THR A 27 -0.57 -68.59 129.57
CA THR A 27 -1.63 -67.74 129.01
C THR A 27 -2.89 -67.71 129.89
N LYS A 28 -3.20 -68.83 130.56
CA LYS A 28 -4.33 -68.93 131.51
C LYS A 28 -3.95 -68.63 132.95
N HIS A 29 -2.70 -68.85 133.32
CA HIS A 29 -2.20 -68.65 134.70
C HIS A 29 -0.95 -67.75 134.66
N PRO A 30 -1.12 -66.42 134.52
CA PRO A 30 0.00 -65.50 134.34
C PRO A 30 1.03 -65.53 135.49
N GLU A 31 0.61 -65.94 136.68
CA GLU A 31 1.46 -66.10 137.86
C GLU A 31 2.36 -67.34 137.81
N ASN A 32 2.06 -68.31 136.93
CA ASN A 32 2.79 -69.56 136.83
C ASN A 32 3.80 -69.52 135.69
N THR A 33 5.02 -69.99 135.98
CA THR A 33 6.06 -70.16 134.97
C THR A 33 5.71 -71.28 134.02
N VAL A 34 6.01 -71.05 132.74
CA VAL A 34 5.70 -71.99 131.66
C VAL A 34 6.86 -72.95 131.48
N THR A 35 6.51 -74.22 131.32
CA THR A 35 7.47 -75.27 130.95
C THR A 35 7.17 -75.83 129.57
N TRP A 36 5.91 -75.70 129.09
CA TRP A 36 5.45 -76.37 127.88
C TRP A 36 4.79 -75.40 126.90
N THR A 37 5.04 -75.65 125.62
CA THR A 37 4.38 -75.01 124.49
C THR A 37 3.44 -76.03 123.86
N CYS A 38 2.15 -75.70 123.79
CA CYS A 38 1.14 -76.56 123.20
C CYS A 38 1.03 -76.35 121.70
N LYS A 39 1.60 -77.28 120.91
CA LYS A 39 1.61 -77.23 119.44
C LYS A 39 0.21 -77.30 118.86
N THR A 40 -0.66 -78.11 119.46
CA THR A 40 -2.06 -78.27 119.03
C THR A 40 -2.88 -76.98 119.21
N CYS A 41 -2.50 -76.13 120.17
CA CYS A 41 -3.18 -74.87 120.46
C CYS A 41 -2.39 -73.67 119.92
N ASN A 42 -1.82 -73.79 118.73
CA ASN A 42 -1.10 -72.71 118.05
C ASN A 42 0.04 -72.11 118.90
N ASP A 43 0.90 -72.99 119.43
CA ASP A 43 2.08 -72.64 120.24
C ASP A 43 1.76 -71.87 121.54
N GLN A 44 0.59 -72.09 122.14
CA GLN A 44 0.25 -71.49 123.41
C GLN A 44 1.18 -71.96 124.55
N LEU A 45 1.63 -71.00 125.36
CA LEU A 45 2.51 -71.22 126.50
C LEU A 45 1.68 -71.65 127.72
N ILE A 46 1.93 -72.86 128.23
CA ILE A 46 1.15 -73.48 129.30
C ILE A 46 2.00 -73.97 130.49
N CYS A 47 1.49 -73.79 131.71
CA CYS A 47 2.12 -74.33 132.91
C CYS A 47 1.83 -75.83 133.10
N GLU A 48 2.56 -76.47 134.00
CA GLU A 48 2.41 -77.91 134.31
C GLU A 48 0.97 -78.27 134.75
N GLN A 49 0.26 -77.35 135.42
CA GLN A 49 -1.11 -77.58 135.85
C GLN A 49 -2.09 -77.67 134.67
N CYS A 50 -1.94 -76.77 133.69
CA CYS A 50 -2.71 -76.78 132.44
C CYS A 50 -2.49 -78.08 131.67
N ARG A 51 -1.26 -78.62 131.70
CA ARG A 51 -0.91 -79.90 131.09
C ARG A 51 -1.63 -81.08 131.74
N ARG A 52 -1.65 -81.15 133.08
CA ARG A 52 -2.12 -82.34 133.81
C ARG A 52 -3.64 -82.42 133.98
N THR A 53 -4.28 -81.28 134.22
CA THR A 53 -5.66 -81.24 134.73
C THR A 53 -6.58 -80.32 133.93
N GLY A 54 -6.06 -79.72 132.86
CA GLY A 54 -6.79 -78.75 132.04
C GLY A 54 -7.07 -79.23 130.62
N GLU A 55 -7.57 -78.30 129.81
CA GLU A 55 -7.95 -78.47 128.41
C GLU A 55 -6.81 -78.90 127.46
N HIS A 56 -5.57 -78.94 127.94
CA HIS A 56 -4.40 -79.36 127.14
C HIS A 56 -3.99 -80.81 127.40
N ALA A 57 -4.75 -81.56 128.21
CA ALA A 57 -4.52 -82.97 128.43
C ALA A 57 -4.66 -83.74 127.10
N GLY A 58 -3.61 -84.48 126.71
CA GLY A 58 -3.55 -85.22 125.45
C GLY A 58 -3.07 -84.42 124.23
N HIS A 59 -2.81 -83.11 124.36
CA HIS A 59 -2.23 -82.32 123.26
C HIS A 59 -0.73 -82.58 123.08
N SER A 60 -0.21 -82.26 121.89
CA SER A 60 1.23 -82.33 121.62
C SER A 60 1.92 -81.15 122.27
N LEU A 61 2.74 -81.44 123.29
CA LEU A 61 3.48 -80.45 124.06
C LEU A 61 4.97 -80.55 123.74
N GLU A 62 5.60 -79.41 123.54
CA GLU A 62 7.05 -79.29 123.41
C GLU A 62 7.59 -78.48 124.59
N ASP A 63 8.82 -78.78 125.03
CA ASP A 63 9.49 -77.94 126.02
C ASP A 63 9.67 -76.53 125.42
N THR A 64 9.23 -75.52 126.18
CA THR A 64 9.28 -74.12 125.75
C THR A 64 10.70 -73.66 125.45
N ASN A 65 11.69 -74.17 126.19
CA ASN A 65 13.09 -73.86 125.99
C ASN A 65 13.58 -74.39 124.63
N THR A 66 13.12 -75.57 124.21
CA THR A 66 13.49 -76.17 122.92
C THR A 66 12.94 -75.35 121.75
N THR A 67 11.67 -74.93 121.83
CA THR A 67 11.07 -74.04 120.82
C THR A 67 11.82 -72.69 120.78
N TYR A 68 12.11 -72.10 121.94
CA TYR A 68 12.84 -70.84 122.06
C TYR A 68 14.25 -70.90 121.45
N GLN A 69 15.05 -71.91 121.82
CA GLN A 69 16.40 -72.09 121.29
C GLN A 69 16.39 -72.28 119.76
N SER A 70 15.39 -72.99 119.24
CA SER A 70 15.22 -73.18 117.79
C SER A 70 14.95 -71.86 117.07
N GLN A 71 14.08 -71.00 117.62
CA GLN A 71 13.81 -69.66 117.07
C GLN A 71 15.04 -68.76 117.14
N VAL A 72 15.77 -68.75 118.26
CA VAL A 72 17.02 -67.99 118.41
C VAL A 72 18.06 -68.43 117.37
N ASN A 73 18.22 -69.74 117.15
CA ASN A 73 19.16 -70.26 116.17
C ASN A 73 18.76 -69.94 114.72
N TYR A 74 17.46 -69.99 114.42
CA TYR A 74 16.92 -69.53 113.14
C TYR A 74 17.26 -68.05 112.90
N LEU A 75 16.98 -67.18 113.86
CA LEU A 75 17.28 -65.74 113.77
C LEU A 75 18.79 -65.46 113.64
N LYS A 76 19.64 -66.17 114.39
CA LYS A 76 21.10 -66.07 114.26
C LYS A 76 21.59 -66.46 112.86
N THR A 77 21.00 -67.50 112.27
CA THR A 77 21.35 -67.95 110.91
C THR A 77 20.86 -66.96 109.86
N ALA A 78 19.64 -66.44 110.01
CA ALA A 78 19.09 -65.40 109.14
C ALA A 78 19.97 -64.14 109.15
N LYS A 79 20.41 -63.71 110.35
CA LYS A 79 21.34 -62.58 110.50
C LYS A 79 22.66 -62.80 109.75
N LYS A 80 23.30 -63.96 109.93
CA LYS A 80 24.55 -64.29 109.20
C LYS A 80 24.37 -64.26 107.68
N ASN A 81 23.23 -64.73 107.18
CA ASN A 81 22.95 -64.71 105.75
C ASN A 81 22.76 -63.29 105.21
N ILE A 82 22.08 -62.43 105.97
CA ILE A 82 21.91 -61.00 105.62
C ILE A 82 23.26 -60.29 105.60
N ASP A 83 24.10 -60.51 106.62
CA ASP A 83 25.44 -59.95 106.68
C ASP A 83 26.28 -60.36 105.46
N ARG A 84 26.19 -61.64 105.04
CA ARG A 84 26.87 -62.14 103.83
C ARG A 84 26.35 -61.48 102.55
N ILE A 85 25.03 -61.28 102.42
CA ILE A 85 24.43 -60.62 101.25
C ILE A 85 24.86 -59.15 101.21
N ASN A 86 24.87 -58.46 102.35
CA ASN A 86 25.32 -57.08 102.45
C ASN A 86 26.79 -56.92 102.07
N ALA A 87 27.66 -57.85 102.48
CA ALA A 87 29.07 -57.84 102.07
C ALA A 87 29.23 -57.99 100.54
N LYS A 88 28.48 -58.90 99.90
CA LYS A 88 28.49 -59.03 98.44
C LYS A 88 27.95 -57.80 97.72
N PHE A 89 26.93 -57.15 98.28
CA PHE A 89 26.37 -55.93 97.73
C PHE A 89 27.36 -54.76 97.78
N LEU A 90 28.15 -54.63 98.86
CA LEU A 90 29.21 -53.62 98.95
C LEU A 90 30.25 -53.81 97.84
N ILE A 91 30.75 -55.03 97.65
CA ILE A 91 31.74 -55.35 96.62
C ILE A 91 31.20 -55.01 95.22
N ALA A 92 29.98 -55.45 94.91
CA ALA A 92 29.35 -55.14 93.62
C ALA A 92 29.11 -53.62 93.43
N SER A 93 28.85 -52.89 94.51
CA SER A 93 28.70 -51.43 94.47
C SER A 93 30.02 -50.75 94.14
N ASP A 94 31.13 -51.20 94.73
CA ASP A 94 32.46 -50.64 94.46
C ASP A 94 32.94 -50.98 93.04
N GLU A 95 32.67 -52.20 92.55
CA GLU A 95 32.97 -52.61 91.16
C GLU A 95 32.20 -51.75 90.16
N ASN A 96 30.90 -51.55 90.36
CA ASN A 96 30.09 -50.67 89.50
C ASN A 96 30.59 -49.22 89.51
N GLN A 97 31.01 -48.70 90.68
CA GLN A 97 31.55 -47.35 90.80
C GLN A 97 32.87 -47.21 90.00
N ASN A 98 33.71 -48.25 90.01
CA ASN A 98 34.95 -48.27 89.24
C ASN A 98 34.69 -48.34 87.72
N GLU A 99 33.75 -49.18 87.29
CA GLU A 99 33.34 -49.25 85.88
C GLU A 99 32.75 -47.92 85.38
N GLU A 100 31.91 -47.25 86.18
CA GLU A 100 31.35 -45.94 85.82
C GLU A 100 32.45 -44.88 85.64
N ASN A 101 33.44 -44.88 86.54
CA ASN A 101 34.59 -43.98 86.45
C ASN A 101 35.44 -44.26 85.20
N GLU A 102 35.63 -45.52 84.85
CA GLU A 102 36.36 -45.92 83.65
C GLU A 102 35.63 -45.49 82.38
N ILE A 103 34.32 -45.76 82.27
CA ILE A 103 33.48 -45.32 81.15
C ILE A 103 33.53 -43.79 81.02
N ARG A 104 33.42 -43.06 82.13
CA ARG A 104 33.48 -41.59 82.13
C ARG A 104 34.85 -41.08 81.64
N SER A 105 35.94 -41.72 82.04
CA SER A 105 37.29 -41.38 81.57
C SER A 105 37.46 -41.64 80.07
N GLN A 106 36.96 -42.78 79.58
CA GLN A 106 37.02 -43.11 78.15
C GLN A 106 36.17 -42.14 77.31
N PHE A 107 35.00 -41.73 77.83
CA PHE A 107 34.13 -40.78 77.15
C PHE A 107 34.78 -39.40 76.98
N GLU A 108 35.43 -38.87 78.02
CA GLU A 108 36.12 -37.57 77.90
C GLU A 108 37.32 -37.64 76.92
N LYS A 109 38.05 -38.76 76.89
CA LYS A 109 39.11 -38.96 75.88
C LYS A 109 38.55 -38.96 74.46
N LEU A 110 37.41 -39.61 74.24
CA LEU A 110 36.77 -39.66 72.92
C LEU A 110 36.28 -38.27 72.50
N LYS A 111 35.73 -37.52 73.45
CA LYS A 111 35.25 -36.15 73.24
C LYS A 111 36.38 -35.21 72.84
N ASP A 112 37.55 -35.30 73.49
CA ASP A 112 38.74 -34.51 73.11
C ASP A 112 39.22 -34.83 71.69
N VAL A 113 39.22 -36.11 71.29
CA VAL A 113 39.57 -36.51 69.92
C VAL A 113 38.58 -35.93 68.91
N TYR A 114 37.29 -36.06 69.19
CA TYR A 114 36.23 -35.55 68.32
C TYR A 114 36.34 -34.03 68.11
N TYR A 115 36.59 -33.26 69.18
CA TYR A 115 36.75 -31.80 69.04
C TYR A 115 37.98 -31.42 68.22
N LYS A 116 39.12 -32.10 68.38
CA LYS A 116 40.33 -31.84 67.59
C LYS A 116 40.15 -32.17 66.11
N GLU A 117 39.48 -33.28 65.79
CA GLU A 117 39.19 -33.62 64.39
C GLU A 117 38.24 -32.61 63.75
N ASN A 118 37.20 -32.19 64.49
CA ASN A 118 36.24 -31.22 63.98
C ASN A 118 36.87 -29.85 63.73
N GLU A 119 37.78 -29.40 64.61
CA GLU A 119 38.55 -28.17 64.40
C GLU A 119 39.46 -28.26 63.17
N THR A 120 40.07 -29.42 62.92
CA THR A 120 40.90 -29.67 61.73
C THR A 120 40.08 -29.66 60.44
N ILE A 121 38.86 -30.19 60.47
CA ILE A 121 37.93 -30.15 59.33
C ILE A 121 37.49 -28.72 59.05
N LEU A 122 37.14 -27.96 60.09
CA LEU A 122 36.74 -26.56 59.95
C LEU A 122 37.86 -25.69 59.35
N MET A 123 39.12 -25.89 59.75
CA MET A 123 40.23 -25.17 59.11
C MET A 123 40.36 -25.49 57.62
N ARG A 124 40.27 -26.78 57.25
CA ARG A 124 40.35 -27.20 55.84
C ARG A 124 39.24 -26.59 54.98
N LEU A 125 38.01 -26.63 55.47
CA LEU A 125 36.87 -26.04 54.75
C LEU A 125 37.02 -24.53 54.57
N LYS A 126 37.58 -23.84 55.58
CA LYS A 126 37.83 -22.40 55.49
C LYS A 126 38.94 -22.07 54.50
N ASP A 127 39.98 -22.91 54.42
CA ASP A 127 41.03 -22.75 53.41
C ASP A 127 40.50 -23.01 51.99
N GLU A 128 39.63 -24.01 51.81
CA GLU A 128 38.95 -24.28 50.54
C GLU A 128 38.00 -23.13 50.13
N GLU A 129 37.27 -22.56 51.09
CA GLU A 129 36.40 -21.38 50.87
C GLU A 129 37.22 -20.17 50.38
N ASN A 130 38.35 -19.88 51.04
CA ASN A 130 39.24 -18.79 50.61
C ASN A 130 39.81 -19.03 49.20
N GLN A 131 40.16 -20.27 48.84
CA GLN A 131 40.65 -20.60 47.50
C GLN A 131 39.57 -20.42 46.42
N LEU A 132 38.31 -20.75 46.76
CA LEU A 132 37.17 -20.52 45.86
C LEU A 132 36.90 -19.03 45.66
N GLU A 133 36.97 -18.22 46.72
CA GLU A 133 36.82 -16.75 46.59
C GLU A 133 37.91 -16.13 45.69
N GLU A 134 39.16 -16.59 45.78
CA GLU A 134 40.25 -16.15 44.90
C GLU A 134 40.01 -16.56 43.44
N TYR A 135 39.49 -17.77 43.21
CA TYR A 135 39.13 -18.27 41.87
C TYR A 135 38.00 -17.45 41.23
N GLU A 136 36.96 -17.14 42.00
CA GLU A 136 35.84 -16.31 41.55
C GLU A 136 36.25 -14.86 41.25
N GLN A 137 37.21 -14.29 42.01
CA GLN A 137 37.77 -12.97 41.70
C GLN A 137 38.62 -12.99 40.41
N GLY A 138 39.27 -14.12 40.09
CA GLY A 138 39.97 -14.35 38.83
C GLY A 138 39.03 -14.36 37.63
N GLU A 139 37.93 -15.12 37.70
CA GLU A 139 36.92 -15.21 36.63
C GLU A 139 36.16 -13.90 36.40
N ARG A 140 35.81 -13.15 37.45
CA ARG A 140 35.14 -11.85 37.31
C ARG A 140 35.98 -10.84 36.54
N LYS A 141 37.32 -10.87 36.68
CA LYS A 141 38.23 -10.02 35.91
C LYS A 141 38.24 -10.41 34.43
N THR A 142 38.29 -11.71 34.11
CA THR A 142 38.30 -12.20 32.72
C THR A 142 36.97 -11.95 32.00
N ILE A 143 35.84 -12.12 32.68
CA ILE A 143 34.49 -11.83 32.14
C ILE A 143 34.30 -10.33 31.89
N ASN A 144 34.81 -9.46 32.77
CA ASN A 144 34.74 -8.01 32.55
C ASN A 144 35.64 -7.56 31.39
N PHE A 145 36.85 -8.12 31.25
CA PHE A 145 37.71 -7.85 30.09
C PHE A 145 37.07 -8.31 28.77
N SER A 146 36.39 -9.47 28.75
CA SER A 146 35.68 -9.96 27.56
C SER A 146 34.51 -9.05 27.18
N LYS A 147 33.70 -8.62 28.15
CA LYS A 147 32.57 -7.72 27.89
C LYS A 147 33.03 -6.34 27.42
N GLU A 148 34.11 -5.80 27.99
CA GLU A 148 34.70 -4.54 27.52
C GLU A 148 35.31 -4.68 26.13
N ALA A 149 35.91 -5.83 25.80
CA ALA A 149 36.43 -6.10 24.45
C ALA A 149 35.31 -6.23 23.41
N ASP A 150 34.23 -6.96 23.73
CA ASP A 150 33.06 -7.10 22.86
C ASP A 150 32.36 -5.75 22.66
N GLN A 151 32.24 -4.95 23.72
CA GLN A 151 31.66 -3.60 23.63
C GLN A 151 32.53 -2.67 22.77
N ARG A 152 33.86 -2.73 22.90
CA ARG A 152 34.77 -1.99 22.03
C ARG A 152 34.72 -2.47 20.58
N LEU A 153 34.50 -3.76 20.35
CA LEU A 153 34.33 -4.30 19.00
C LEU A 153 33.09 -3.71 18.33
N TYR A 154 31.95 -3.69 19.04
CA TYR A 154 30.72 -3.05 18.56
C TYR A 154 30.87 -1.55 18.35
N GLU A 155 31.62 -0.85 19.22
CA GLU A 155 31.91 0.58 19.04
C GLU A 155 32.78 0.83 17.80
N VAL A 156 33.78 -0.02 17.52
CA VAL A 156 34.62 0.08 16.32
C VAL A 156 33.82 -0.21 15.06
N GLU A 157 33.00 -1.27 15.03
CA GLU A 157 32.12 -1.58 13.90
C GLU A 157 31.13 -0.41 13.63
N ALA A 158 30.54 0.17 14.68
CA ALA A 158 29.66 1.32 14.54
C ALA A 158 30.40 2.58 14.03
N ILE A 159 31.65 2.80 14.44
CA ILE A 159 32.48 3.90 13.93
C ILE A 159 32.83 3.67 12.46
N GLU A 160 33.17 2.45 12.06
CA GLU A 160 33.44 2.10 10.66
C GLU A 160 32.22 2.35 9.78
N GLU A 161 31.04 1.86 10.18
CA GLU A 161 29.78 2.11 9.47
C GLU A 161 29.45 3.61 9.37
N LEU A 162 29.63 4.37 10.45
CA LEU A 162 29.44 5.82 10.44
C LEU A 162 30.42 6.52 9.50
N THR A 163 31.68 6.09 9.48
CA THR A 163 32.70 6.69 8.61
C THR A 163 32.41 6.41 7.13
N GLU A 164 31.96 5.19 6.79
CA GLU A 164 31.53 4.85 5.42
C GLU A 164 30.31 5.68 4.99
N LEU A 165 29.35 5.88 5.91
CA LEU A 165 28.18 6.73 5.65
C LEU A 165 28.58 8.20 5.47
N GLU A 166 29.50 8.73 6.28
CA GLU A 166 30.03 10.09 6.13
C GLU A 166 30.72 10.27 4.78
N GLN A 167 31.59 9.35 4.37
CA GLN A 167 32.23 9.38 3.05
C GLN A 167 31.21 9.34 1.91
N LYS A 168 30.16 8.53 2.04
CA LYS A 168 29.09 8.43 1.05
C LYS A 168 28.25 9.71 0.99
N MET A 169 27.96 10.33 2.14
CA MET A 169 27.27 11.63 2.19
C MET A 169 28.11 12.72 1.52
N GLU A 170 29.41 12.79 1.81
CA GLU A 170 30.32 13.76 1.19
C GLU A 170 30.37 13.58 -0.33
N TYR A 171 30.45 12.34 -0.82
CA TYR A 171 30.38 12.04 -2.25
C TYR A 171 29.07 12.53 -2.88
N LEU A 172 27.93 12.24 -2.25
CA LEU A 172 26.61 12.67 -2.75
C LEU A 172 26.46 14.20 -2.74
N GLU A 173 27.03 14.90 -1.75
CA GLU A 173 27.04 16.35 -1.72
C GLU A 173 27.88 16.95 -2.85
N GLN A 174 29.05 16.36 -3.14
CA GLN A 174 29.87 16.76 -4.28
C GLN A 174 29.16 16.51 -5.61
N GLU A 175 28.49 15.36 -5.77
CA GLU A 175 27.72 15.04 -6.97
C GLU A 175 26.54 16.00 -7.15
N LYS A 176 25.79 16.30 -6.07
CA LYS A 176 24.72 17.29 -6.06
C LYS A 176 25.22 18.67 -6.51
N LYS A 177 26.38 19.12 -5.99
CA LYS A 177 26.99 20.39 -6.39
C LYS A 177 27.36 20.38 -7.88
N SER A 178 27.97 19.30 -8.38
CA SER A 178 28.30 19.15 -9.80
C SER A 178 27.07 19.14 -10.71
N VAL A 179 25.99 18.48 -10.30
CA VAL A 179 24.71 18.49 -11.04
C VAL A 179 24.12 19.90 -11.07
N GLN A 180 24.16 20.62 -9.96
CA GLN A 180 23.67 21.99 -9.87
C GLN A 180 24.46 22.94 -10.78
N GLU A 181 25.79 22.87 -10.78
CA GLU A 181 26.65 23.67 -11.66
C GLU A 181 26.38 23.36 -13.15
N ARG A 182 26.16 22.08 -13.51
CA ARG A 182 25.77 21.68 -14.88
C ARG A 182 24.39 22.20 -15.28
N LEU A 183 23.43 22.21 -14.37
CA LEU A 183 22.10 22.78 -14.59
C LEU A 183 22.16 24.29 -14.80
N GLU A 184 22.89 25.02 -13.94
CA GLU A 184 23.07 26.47 -14.07
C GLU A 184 23.77 26.84 -15.39
N ALA A 185 24.75 26.05 -15.84
CA ALA A 185 25.39 26.23 -17.15
C ALA A 185 24.39 26.01 -18.30
N LYS A 186 23.57 24.95 -18.24
CA LYS A 186 22.52 24.70 -19.24
C LYS A 186 21.44 25.79 -19.26
N PHE A 187 21.07 26.34 -18.11
CA PHE A 187 20.13 27.47 -18.06
C PHE A 187 20.71 28.71 -18.73
N LYS A 188 21.97 29.07 -18.43
CA LYS A 188 22.66 30.19 -19.10
C LYS A 188 22.76 30.00 -20.61
N GLU A 189 23.03 28.77 -21.07
CA GLU A 189 23.05 28.43 -22.49
C GLU A 189 21.67 28.59 -23.14
N ARG A 190 20.61 28.07 -22.50
CA ARG A 190 19.22 28.23 -22.98
C ARG A 190 18.80 29.70 -23.03
N ASP A 191 19.16 30.49 -22.02
CA ASP A 191 18.86 31.92 -21.99
C ASP A 191 19.59 32.66 -23.12
N SER A 192 20.84 32.31 -23.41
CA SER A 192 21.59 32.84 -24.56
C SER A 192 20.94 32.47 -25.89
N ILE A 193 20.49 31.22 -26.06
CA ILE A 193 19.80 30.77 -27.28
C ILE A 193 18.47 31.50 -27.44
N ALA A 194 17.69 31.62 -26.36
CA ALA A 194 16.41 32.33 -26.36
C ALA A 194 16.59 33.81 -26.72
N ALA A 195 17.63 34.48 -26.19
CA ALA A 195 17.96 35.86 -26.54
C ALA A 195 18.30 36.01 -28.04
N GLN A 196 19.08 35.08 -28.60
CA GLN A 196 19.42 35.09 -30.04
C GLN A 196 18.18 34.85 -30.92
N GLN A 197 17.30 33.92 -30.54
CA GLN A 197 16.04 33.67 -31.25
C GLN A 197 15.11 34.89 -31.20
N LEU A 198 15.03 35.56 -30.04
CA LEU A 198 14.22 36.74 -29.87
C LEU A 198 14.74 37.91 -30.73
N GLU A 199 16.05 38.10 -30.82
CA GLU A 199 16.66 39.10 -31.72
C GLU A 199 16.38 38.77 -33.20
N ALA A 200 16.46 37.50 -33.60
CA ALA A 200 16.16 37.06 -34.97
C ALA A 200 14.69 37.31 -35.33
N LEU A 201 13.75 36.96 -34.45
CA LEU A 201 12.32 37.21 -34.64
C LEU A 201 12.00 38.71 -34.69
N GLN A 202 12.67 39.54 -33.88
CA GLN A 202 12.52 41.00 -33.95
C GLN A 202 12.97 41.55 -35.31
N LYS A 203 14.10 41.06 -35.86
CA LYS A 203 14.56 41.45 -37.20
C LYS A 203 13.57 41.02 -38.28
N GLU A 204 13.03 39.80 -38.20
CA GLU A 204 12.03 39.31 -39.15
C GLU A 204 10.73 40.13 -39.08
N LEU A 205 10.28 40.47 -37.87
CA LEU A 205 9.09 41.27 -37.65
C LEU A 205 9.24 42.66 -38.26
N GLU A 206 10.38 43.33 -38.07
CA GLU A 206 10.63 44.65 -38.68
C GLU A 206 10.73 44.58 -40.20
N ALA A 207 11.36 43.54 -40.76
CA ALA A 207 11.38 43.31 -42.20
C ALA A 207 9.95 43.11 -42.77
N LYS A 208 9.09 42.36 -42.06
CA LYS A 208 7.69 42.17 -42.45
C LYS A 208 6.87 43.45 -42.34
N LYS A 209 7.07 44.26 -41.30
CA LYS A 209 6.42 45.58 -41.17
C LYS A 209 6.78 46.48 -42.34
N GLN A 210 8.07 46.56 -42.69
CA GLN A 210 8.52 47.35 -43.84
C GLN A 210 7.87 46.87 -45.14
N ALA A 211 7.84 45.56 -45.39
CA ALA A 211 7.19 45.00 -46.58
C ALA A 211 5.68 45.27 -46.64
N ILE A 212 4.99 45.38 -45.49
CA ILE A 212 3.58 45.79 -45.44
C ILE A 212 3.44 47.26 -45.82
N THR A 213 4.30 48.14 -45.29
CA THR A 213 4.31 49.57 -45.64
C THR A 213 4.53 49.77 -47.13
N ASP A 214 5.54 49.09 -47.71
CA ASP A 214 5.84 49.18 -49.15
C ASP A 214 4.64 48.71 -50.01
N LYS A 215 3.92 47.66 -49.55
CA LYS A 215 2.71 47.19 -50.24
C LYS A 215 1.53 48.15 -50.09
N GLN A 216 1.38 48.82 -48.95
CA GLN A 216 0.34 49.83 -48.74
C GLN A 216 0.56 51.04 -49.66
N GLU A 217 1.80 51.51 -49.79
CA GLU A 217 2.15 52.56 -50.77
C GLU A 217 1.83 52.10 -52.20
N GLY A 218 2.15 50.85 -52.55
CA GLY A 218 1.80 50.26 -53.85
C GLY A 218 0.28 50.19 -54.10
N LEU A 219 -0.50 49.85 -53.07
CA LEU A 219 -1.97 49.85 -53.14
C LEU A 219 -2.53 51.26 -53.35
N GLU A 220 -1.99 52.28 -52.68
CA GLU A 220 -2.41 53.66 -52.85
C GLU A 220 -2.13 54.17 -54.28
N VAL A 221 -1.00 53.77 -54.88
CA VAL A 221 -0.71 54.03 -56.29
C VAL A 221 -1.73 53.33 -57.20
N ASN A 222 -2.06 52.07 -56.92
CA ASN A 222 -3.04 51.30 -57.71
C ASN A 222 -4.46 51.88 -57.59
N GLU A 223 -4.88 52.31 -56.40
CA GLU A 223 -6.15 52.99 -56.14
C GLU A 223 -6.24 54.26 -56.99
N ASN A 224 -5.16 55.06 -57.04
CA ASN A 224 -5.08 56.25 -57.89
C ASN A 224 -5.16 55.92 -59.39
N ILE A 225 -4.54 54.83 -59.83
CA ILE A 225 -4.65 54.36 -61.23
C ILE A 225 -6.09 53.91 -61.52
N PHE A 226 -6.69 53.12 -60.64
CA PHE A 226 -8.05 52.61 -60.79
C PHE A 226 -9.04 53.77 -60.87
N GLN A 227 -8.92 54.78 -59.99
CA GLN A 227 -9.76 55.96 -60.03
C GLN A 227 -9.64 56.72 -61.37
N ARG A 228 -8.43 56.89 -61.90
CA ARG A 228 -8.24 57.49 -63.24
C ARG A 228 -8.87 56.68 -64.35
N VAL A 229 -8.79 55.35 -64.28
CA VAL A 229 -9.44 54.45 -65.24
C VAL A 229 -10.96 54.59 -65.15
N CYS A 230 -11.53 54.60 -63.95
CA CYS A 230 -12.96 54.85 -63.73
C CYS A 230 -13.40 56.21 -64.29
N ASP A 231 -12.65 57.27 -64.05
CA ASP A 231 -12.95 58.61 -64.57
C ASP A 231 -12.92 58.62 -66.12
N LYS A 232 -11.94 57.93 -66.72
CA LYS A 232 -11.86 57.81 -68.19
C LYS A 232 -12.99 56.96 -68.77
N PHE A 233 -13.36 55.86 -68.10
CA PHE A 233 -14.53 55.07 -68.48
C PHE A 233 -15.80 55.93 -68.44
N LYS A 234 -15.99 56.72 -67.37
CA LYS A 234 -17.13 57.62 -67.24
C LYS A 234 -17.18 58.63 -68.39
N GLU A 235 -16.05 59.26 -68.73
CA GLU A 235 -15.92 60.17 -69.88
C GLU A 235 -16.29 59.48 -71.22
N VAL A 236 -15.78 58.26 -71.45
CA VAL A 236 -16.10 57.47 -72.65
C VAL A 236 -17.59 57.11 -72.69
N THR A 237 -18.17 56.74 -71.55
CA THR A 237 -19.59 56.36 -71.45
C THR A 237 -20.49 57.57 -71.70
N GLU A 238 -20.15 58.73 -71.16
CA GLU A 238 -20.85 60.00 -71.39
C GLU A 238 -20.72 60.44 -72.86
N THR A 239 -19.53 60.32 -73.43
CA THR A 239 -19.28 60.61 -74.86
C THR A 239 -20.10 59.67 -75.76
N HIS A 240 -20.11 58.38 -75.45
CA HIS A 240 -20.89 57.39 -76.19
C HIS A 240 -22.38 57.66 -76.07
N ALA A 241 -22.88 57.95 -74.85
CA ALA A 241 -24.27 58.31 -74.61
C ALA A 241 -24.67 59.59 -75.38
N ASN A 242 -23.79 60.59 -75.45
CA ASN A 242 -24.02 61.81 -76.23
C ASN A 242 -24.03 61.51 -77.74
N ASN A 243 -23.08 60.72 -78.25
CA ASN A 243 -23.03 60.32 -79.65
C ASN A 243 -24.27 59.50 -80.05
N CYS A 244 -24.74 58.60 -79.18
CA CYS A 244 -26.00 57.88 -79.36
C CYS A 244 -27.18 58.84 -79.38
N ARG A 245 -27.24 59.81 -78.47
CA ARG A 245 -28.30 60.83 -78.42
C ARG A 245 -28.30 61.68 -79.70
N GLU A 246 -27.15 62.11 -80.19
CA GLU A 246 -27.00 62.84 -81.45
C GLU A 246 -27.42 62.00 -82.65
N SER A 247 -26.98 60.73 -82.71
CA SER A 247 -27.34 59.79 -83.78
C SER A 247 -28.85 59.54 -83.81
N ILE A 248 -29.48 59.33 -82.64
CA ILE A 248 -30.93 59.20 -82.50
C ILE A 248 -31.63 60.49 -82.93
N THR A 249 -31.15 61.66 -82.50
CA THR A 249 -31.75 62.96 -82.85
C THR A 249 -31.67 63.22 -84.35
N SER A 250 -30.52 62.93 -84.97
CA SER A 250 -30.30 63.00 -86.40
C SER A 250 -31.23 62.04 -87.16
N PHE A 251 -31.31 60.79 -86.70
CA PHE A 251 -32.23 59.80 -87.26
C PHE A 251 -33.69 60.25 -87.18
N VAL A 252 -34.16 60.75 -86.03
CA VAL A 252 -35.53 61.26 -85.86
C VAL A 252 -35.77 62.46 -86.79
N LYS A 253 -34.80 63.35 -86.96
CA LYS A 253 -34.90 64.48 -87.88
C LYS A 253 -35.00 64.03 -89.34
N SER A 254 -34.10 63.16 -89.79
CA SER A 254 -34.13 62.57 -91.14
C SER A 254 -35.41 61.79 -91.38
N PHE A 255 -35.89 61.04 -90.39
CA PHE A 255 -37.19 60.36 -90.45
C PHE A 255 -38.34 61.37 -90.59
N GLY A 256 -38.30 62.49 -89.87
CA GLY A 256 -39.27 63.59 -90.02
C GLY A 256 -39.26 64.21 -91.41
N GLU A 257 -38.07 64.45 -91.99
CA GLU A 257 -37.89 64.97 -93.35
C GLU A 257 -38.38 63.99 -94.43
N ILE A 258 -38.07 62.70 -94.25
CA ILE A 258 -38.58 61.60 -95.09
C ILE A 258 -40.10 61.54 -95.01
N ASN A 259 -40.67 61.60 -93.79
CA ASN A 259 -42.11 61.58 -93.58
C ASN A 259 -42.80 62.80 -94.21
N ALA A 260 -42.21 63.99 -94.10
CA ALA A 260 -42.71 65.21 -94.74
C ALA A 260 -42.75 65.07 -96.28
N LYS A 261 -41.67 64.54 -96.88
CA LYS A 261 -41.60 64.24 -98.32
C LYS A 261 -42.63 63.19 -98.76
N ILE A 262 -42.91 62.19 -97.91
CA ILE A 262 -43.97 61.19 -98.16
C ILE A 262 -45.35 61.87 -98.18
N THR A 263 -45.64 62.79 -97.25
CA THR A 263 -46.93 63.50 -97.22
C THR A 263 -47.15 64.47 -98.38
N GLU A 264 -46.08 64.97 -99.03
CA GLU A 264 -46.19 65.86 -100.21
C GLU A 264 -46.19 65.10 -101.55
N ALA A 265 -45.78 63.82 -101.57
CA ALA A 265 -45.69 63.02 -102.78
C ALA A 265 -47.03 62.38 -103.16
N ASP A 266 -47.89 63.13 -103.85
CA ASP A 266 -49.23 62.69 -104.25
C ASP A 266 -49.27 61.82 -105.52
N ASN A 267 -48.20 61.11 -105.89
CA ASN A 267 -48.20 60.20 -107.05
C ASN A 267 -47.21 59.02 -106.88
N GLY A 268 -47.73 57.79 -106.99
CA GLY A 268 -47.13 56.51 -106.60
C GLY A 268 -45.88 56.01 -107.32
N LEU A 269 -45.00 56.88 -107.83
CA LEU A 269 -43.66 56.49 -108.31
C LEU A 269 -42.51 56.83 -107.34
N ALA A 270 -42.70 57.76 -106.39
CA ALA A 270 -41.64 58.19 -105.46
C ALA A 270 -41.35 57.21 -104.30
N THR A 271 -42.17 56.16 -104.15
CA THR A 271 -42.17 55.27 -102.97
C THR A 271 -41.10 54.18 -103.00
N VAL A 272 -40.60 53.82 -104.20
CA VAL A 272 -39.64 52.70 -104.37
C VAL A 272 -38.21 53.11 -104.04
N GLU A 273 -37.77 54.30 -104.46
CA GLU A 273 -36.42 54.81 -104.13
C GLU A 273 -36.28 55.05 -102.61
N LEU A 274 -37.34 55.51 -101.95
CA LEU A 274 -37.34 55.77 -100.50
C LEU A 274 -37.15 54.50 -99.66
N LEU A 275 -37.73 53.37 -100.08
CA LEU A 275 -37.61 52.09 -99.38
C LEU A 275 -36.21 51.49 -99.51
N GLN A 276 -35.54 51.76 -100.63
CA GLN A 276 -34.21 51.23 -100.93
C GLN A 276 -33.12 51.93 -100.09
N ASP A 277 -33.26 53.24 -99.88
CA ASP A 277 -32.40 54.01 -98.97
C ASP A 277 -32.57 53.56 -97.51
N LEU A 278 -33.80 53.32 -97.06
CA LEU A 278 -34.09 52.91 -95.68
C LEU A 278 -33.48 51.53 -95.34
N CYS A 279 -33.52 50.57 -96.27
CA CYS A 279 -32.96 49.24 -96.08
C CYS A 279 -31.42 49.21 -96.01
N SER A 280 -30.74 50.14 -96.69
CA SER A 280 -29.28 50.24 -96.65
C SER A 280 -28.76 50.68 -95.27
N HIS A 281 -29.50 51.57 -94.59
CA HIS A 281 -29.13 52.11 -93.28
C HIS A 281 -29.28 51.10 -92.13
N ILE A 282 -30.29 50.24 -92.19
CA ILE A 282 -30.57 49.26 -91.12
C ILE A 282 -29.54 48.13 -91.11
N ASN A 283 -29.05 47.68 -92.26
CA ASN A 283 -28.10 46.56 -92.33
C ASN A 283 -26.69 46.90 -91.83
N HIS A 284 -26.32 48.18 -91.76
CA HIS A 284 -24.99 48.59 -91.31
C HIS A 284 -24.82 48.60 -89.76
N SER A 285 -25.92 48.52 -89.00
CA SER A 285 -25.91 48.72 -87.53
C SER A 285 -25.94 47.43 -86.70
N ARG A 286 -26.08 46.25 -87.33
CA ARG A 286 -26.29 44.97 -86.63
C ARG A 286 -25.00 44.23 -86.20
N GLY A 287 -23.82 44.64 -86.67
CA GLY A 287 -22.57 43.89 -86.51
C GLY A 287 -21.74 44.12 -85.23
N LYS A 288 -22.30 44.65 -84.13
CA LYS A 288 -21.50 45.11 -82.96
C LYS A 288 -21.88 44.55 -81.58
N LEU A 289 -22.65 43.46 -81.49
CA LEU A 289 -23.31 43.08 -80.22
C LEU A 289 -23.01 41.67 -79.68
N GLU A 290 -22.06 40.90 -80.22
CA GLU A 290 -21.92 39.47 -79.90
C GLU A 290 -20.80 39.04 -78.94
N ASP A 291 -19.93 39.92 -78.41
CA ASP A 291 -18.77 39.46 -77.61
C ASP A 291 -18.82 39.90 -76.13
N VAL A 292 -19.46 39.13 -75.22
CA VAL A 292 -18.99 38.89 -73.82
C VAL A 292 -19.67 37.64 -73.24
N SER A 293 -18.92 36.60 -72.86
CA SER A 293 -19.39 35.47 -72.03
C SER A 293 -18.65 35.41 -70.69
N ASN A 294 -19.39 35.33 -69.58
CA ASN A 294 -18.89 35.21 -68.21
C ASN A 294 -19.00 33.77 -67.71
N GLU A 295 -17.88 33.05 -67.55
CA GLU A 295 -17.85 31.81 -66.76
C GLU A 295 -16.53 31.72 -65.96
N SER A 296 -16.63 31.55 -64.64
CA SER A 296 -15.57 31.05 -63.75
C SER A 296 -16.18 30.50 -62.46
N PHE A 297 -15.75 29.29 -62.10
CA PHE A 297 -16.26 28.38 -61.06
C PHE A 297 -15.84 28.76 -59.63
N VAL A 298 -16.67 28.41 -58.64
CA VAL A 298 -16.33 28.29 -57.21
C VAL A 298 -16.83 26.93 -56.72
N VAL A 299 -15.92 26.08 -56.22
CA VAL A 299 -16.28 24.78 -55.60
C VAL A 299 -16.70 25.03 -54.15
N GLY A 300 -17.93 24.67 -53.81
CA GLY A 300 -18.53 24.92 -52.50
C GLY A 300 -18.22 23.85 -51.45
N ILE A 301 -17.94 24.30 -50.23
CA ILE A 301 -17.81 23.46 -49.03
C ILE A 301 -19.24 23.18 -48.50
N PRO A 302 -19.61 21.92 -48.20
CA PRO A 302 -20.91 21.62 -47.63
C PRO A 302 -21.07 22.21 -46.21
N ASN A 303 -22.21 22.84 -45.94
CA ASN A 303 -22.57 23.33 -44.61
C ASN A 303 -23.28 22.21 -43.83
N ILE A 304 -22.79 21.87 -42.63
CA ILE A 304 -23.49 20.96 -41.72
C ILE A 304 -24.29 21.79 -40.71
N CYS A 305 -25.60 21.60 -40.67
CA CYS A 305 -26.49 22.28 -39.73
C CYS A 305 -27.08 21.28 -38.73
N TYR A 306 -26.87 21.52 -37.44
CA TYR A 306 -27.53 20.81 -36.35
C TYR A 306 -28.81 21.56 -35.96
N THR A 307 -29.95 20.87 -36.06
CA THR A 307 -31.25 21.44 -35.67
C THR A 307 -31.78 20.69 -34.44
N PRO A 308 -31.82 21.30 -33.24
CA PRO A 308 -32.39 20.68 -32.05
C PRO A 308 -33.91 20.52 -32.20
N ASP A 309 -34.45 19.39 -31.74
CA ASP A 309 -35.86 18.98 -31.90
C ASP A 309 -36.87 19.74 -31.03
N GLY A 310 -36.48 20.89 -30.44
CA GLY A 310 -37.33 21.69 -29.56
C GLY A 310 -37.60 21.07 -28.18
N GLN A 311 -37.24 19.81 -27.91
CA GLN A 311 -37.31 19.17 -26.58
C GLN A 311 -35.94 18.96 -25.94
N GLY A 312 -34.88 19.52 -26.53
CA GLY A 312 -33.52 19.55 -25.96
C GLY A 312 -32.89 18.16 -25.79
N SER A 313 -33.46 17.14 -26.43
CA SER A 313 -33.08 15.73 -26.20
C SER A 313 -32.59 15.05 -27.47
N PHE A 314 -33.00 15.52 -28.65
CA PHE A 314 -32.57 15.01 -29.94
C PHE A 314 -32.30 16.18 -30.89
N GLY A 315 -31.44 15.99 -31.88
CA GLY A 315 -31.28 16.94 -32.95
C GLY A 315 -31.02 16.22 -34.26
N HIS A 316 -31.53 16.79 -35.34
CA HIS A 316 -31.28 16.31 -36.68
C HIS A 316 -30.03 17.00 -37.22
N PHE A 317 -29.12 16.20 -37.76
CA PHE A 317 -28.05 16.73 -38.59
C PHE A 317 -28.61 16.86 -40.01
N THR A 318 -28.28 17.95 -40.68
CA THR A 318 -28.62 18.16 -42.09
C THR A 318 -27.34 18.54 -42.80
N LEU A 319 -26.99 17.80 -43.85
CA LEU A 319 -25.85 18.14 -44.69
C LEU A 319 -26.38 18.95 -45.88
N HIS A 320 -25.84 20.15 -46.06
CA HIS A 320 -26.15 21.03 -47.18
C HIS A 320 -24.97 21.01 -48.15
N PRO A 321 -24.91 20.07 -49.11
CA PRO A 321 -23.98 20.18 -50.23
C PRO A 321 -24.28 21.45 -51.03
N ALA A 322 -23.23 22.09 -51.55
CA ALA A 322 -23.34 23.41 -52.18
C ALA A 322 -24.20 23.43 -53.47
N GLU A 323 -24.55 22.26 -54.02
CA GLU A 323 -25.22 22.15 -55.34
C GLU A 323 -26.39 21.13 -55.42
N GLU A 324 -26.84 20.49 -54.33
CA GLU A 324 -27.94 19.48 -54.37
C GLU A 324 -28.99 19.61 -53.24
N GLU A 325 -30.10 18.89 -53.38
CA GLU A 325 -31.20 18.77 -52.39
C GLU A 325 -30.67 18.41 -50.99
N THR A 326 -31.24 19.03 -49.96
CA THR A 326 -30.93 18.74 -48.55
C THR A 326 -31.06 17.25 -48.26
N VAL A 327 -29.95 16.62 -47.86
CA VAL A 327 -29.95 15.24 -47.41
C VAL A 327 -30.25 15.22 -45.92
N SER A 328 -31.47 14.83 -45.57
CA SER A 328 -31.84 14.55 -44.19
C SER A 328 -31.42 13.12 -43.84
N PHE A 329 -30.56 12.96 -42.84
CA PHE A 329 -30.27 11.63 -42.31
C PHE A 329 -31.52 11.10 -41.61
N ASN A 330 -31.96 9.92 -42.04
CA ASN A 330 -32.95 9.09 -41.36
C ASN A 330 -32.26 7.76 -41.02
N LEU A 331 -31.25 7.76 -40.15
CA LEU A 331 -30.79 6.51 -39.57
C LEU A 331 -32.00 5.94 -38.81
N HIS A 332 -32.56 4.81 -39.25
CA HIS A 332 -33.73 4.17 -38.62
C HIS A 332 -33.56 3.83 -37.11
N ARG A 333 -32.41 4.15 -36.49
CA ARG A 333 -32.13 4.08 -35.05
C ARG A 333 -32.09 5.45 -34.34
N GLU A 334 -32.36 6.57 -35.03
CA GLU A 334 -32.20 7.96 -34.58
C GLU A 334 -33.08 8.41 -33.41
N ALA A 335 -34.09 7.63 -33.02
CA ALA A 335 -34.92 7.97 -31.85
C ALA A 335 -34.45 7.30 -30.55
N GLN A 336 -33.30 6.61 -30.53
CA GLN A 336 -32.80 6.03 -29.28
C GLN A 336 -32.08 7.09 -28.45
N LYS A 337 -32.68 7.50 -27.33
CA LYS A 337 -32.10 8.45 -26.38
C LYS A 337 -30.63 8.12 -26.07
N GLY A 338 -29.74 9.10 -26.27
CA GLY A 338 -28.35 9.08 -25.80
C GLY A 338 -27.25 8.81 -26.84
N TRP A 339 -27.51 8.94 -28.14
CA TRP A 339 -26.47 8.90 -29.19
C TRP A 339 -25.93 10.29 -29.53
N CYS A 340 -24.62 10.42 -29.74
CA CYS A 340 -23.96 11.61 -30.29
C CYS A 340 -23.06 11.22 -31.47
N ILE A 341 -23.00 12.09 -32.49
CA ILE A 341 -21.99 12.00 -33.55
C ILE A 341 -20.75 12.74 -33.05
N GLU A 342 -19.61 12.06 -33.04
CA GLU A 342 -18.32 12.62 -32.60
C GLU A 342 -17.54 13.21 -33.79
N ASN A 343 -17.58 12.52 -34.93
CA ASN A 343 -16.79 12.90 -36.10
C ASN A 343 -17.39 12.36 -37.41
N ILE A 344 -17.18 13.09 -38.50
CA ILE A 344 -17.54 12.70 -39.87
C ILE A 344 -16.33 12.96 -40.77
N SER A 345 -15.97 11.98 -41.59
CA SER A 345 -14.90 12.12 -42.58
C SER A 345 -15.28 11.44 -43.89
N GLY A 346 -15.10 12.15 -45.00
CA GLY A 346 -15.25 11.57 -46.34
C GLY A 346 -14.07 10.66 -46.69
N VAL A 347 -14.34 9.63 -47.50
CA VAL A 347 -13.33 8.69 -47.99
C VAL A 347 -12.93 9.09 -49.40
N GLY A 348 -11.64 9.38 -49.60
CA GLY A 348 -11.12 9.77 -50.92
C GLY A 348 -11.41 8.70 -51.98
N GLY A 349 -11.90 9.11 -53.15
CA GLY A 349 -12.19 8.20 -54.26
C GLY A 349 -13.52 7.45 -54.17
N GLN A 350 -14.17 7.43 -52.99
CA GLN A 350 -15.47 6.81 -52.81
C GLN A 350 -16.55 7.84 -52.46
N ARG A 351 -17.78 7.60 -52.90
CA ARG A 351 -18.95 8.45 -52.59
C ARG A 351 -19.55 8.05 -51.23
N ILE A 352 -18.69 7.92 -50.22
CA ILE A 352 -19.08 7.50 -48.87
C ILE A 352 -18.47 8.39 -47.79
N ASP A 353 -19.21 8.55 -46.70
CA ASP A 353 -18.79 9.19 -45.47
C ASP A 353 -18.68 8.15 -44.35
N VAL A 354 -17.66 8.28 -43.52
CA VAL A 354 -17.48 7.47 -42.31
C VAL A 354 -17.79 8.34 -41.10
N ILE A 355 -18.70 7.83 -40.25
CA ILE A 355 -19.20 8.53 -39.08
C ILE A 355 -18.83 7.75 -37.83
N SER A 356 -18.15 8.41 -36.89
CA SER A 356 -18.08 7.92 -35.51
C SER A 356 -19.29 8.41 -34.73
N ARG A 357 -20.00 7.48 -34.11
CA ARG A 357 -21.05 7.80 -33.15
C ARG A 357 -20.87 7.06 -31.84
N LYS A 358 -21.32 7.66 -30.76
CA LYS A 358 -21.19 7.17 -29.39
C LYS A 358 -22.55 7.13 -28.70
N ARG A 359 -22.77 6.15 -27.83
CA ARG A 359 -23.90 6.11 -26.89
C ARG A 359 -23.42 6.02 -25.45
N GLY A 360 -23.63 7.08 -24.68
CA GLY A 360 -23.06 7.18 -23.32
C GLY A 360 -21.54 6.95 -23.33
N GLY A 361 -20.96 6.37 -22.28
CA GLY A 361 -19.53 6.02 -22.21
C GLY A 361 -19.25 4.52 -22.43
N LYS A 362 -20.02 3.82 -23.27
CA LYS A 362 -19.88 2.35 -23.38
C LYS A 362 -19.96 1.79 -24.77
N GLU A 363 -20.58 2.51 -25.71
CA GLU A 363 -20.76 2.01 -27.06
C GLU A 363 -20.29 3.04 -28.07
N CYS A 364 -19.44 2.60 -28.98
CA CYS A 364 -18.98 3.39 -30.12
C CYS A 364 -19.16 2.56 -31.40
N TYR A 365 -19.62 3.21 -32.46
CA TYR A 365 -19.84 2.60 -33.76
C TYR A 365 -19.19 3.44 -34.85
N LEU A 366 -18.64 2.75 -35.83
CA LEU A 366 -18.23 3.30 -37.11
C LEU A 366 -19.34 3.00 -38.13
N ASP A 367 -20.11 4.03 -38.48
CA ASP A 367 -21.14 3.93 -39.50
C ASP A 367 -20.57 4.39 -40.84
N ILE A 368 -20.96 3.72 -41.92
CA ILE A 368 -20.54 4.05 -43.29
C ILE A 368 -21.80 4.40 -44.07
N LEU A 369 -21.84 5.62 -44.58
CA LEU A 369 -22.96 6.19 -45.31
C LEU A 369 -22.57 6.46 -46.76
N ASP A 370 -23.50 6.36 -47.70
CA ASP A 370 -23.30 7.00 -49.01
C ASP A 370 -23.58 8.51 -48.95
N LEU A 371 -23.29 9.23 -50.04
CA LEU A 371 -23.62 10.66 -50.18
C LEU A 371 -25.12 10.97 -50.05
N LYS A 372 -26.00 9.97 -50.15
CA LYS A 372 -27.45 10.12 -49.94
C LYS A 372 -27.84 9.87 -48.48
N GLY A 373 -26.88 9.62 -47.59
CA GLY A 373 -27.10 9.34 -46.19
C GLY A 373 -27.61 7.92 -45.89
N ASN A 374 -27.58 6.99 -46.86
CA ASN A 374 -27.99 5.61 -46.64
C ASN A 374 -26.87 4.84 -45.91
N LEU A 375 -27.24 4.18 -44.81
CA LEU A 375 -26.31 3.35 -44.04
C LEU A 375 -25.97 2.07 -44.81
N HIS A 376 -24.73 1.97 -45.29
CA HIS A 376 -24.19 0.76 -45.90
C HIS A 376 -23.79 -0.27 -44.86
N ASN A 377 -23.04 0.16 -43.84
CA ASN A 377 -22.53 -0.73 -42.82
C ASN A 377 -22.37 -0.01 -41.48
N SER A 378 -22.35 -0.78 -40.39
CA SER A 378 -22.20 -0.26 -39.04
C SER A 378 -21.40 -1.23 -38.20
N HIS A 379 -20.22 -0.81 -37.80
CA HIS A 379 -19.26 -1.63 -37.08
C HIS A 379 -19.20 -1.21 -35.62
N LYS A 380 -19.50 -2.13 -34.72
CA LYS A 380 -19.32 -1.90 -33.28
C LYS A 380 -17.83 -1.97 -32.97
N LEU A 381 -17.27 -0.88 -32.46
CA LEU A 381 -15.87 -0.82 -32.05
C LEU A 381 -15.75 -1.41 -30.63
N SER A 382 -14.78 -2.30 -30.42
CA SER A 382 -14.76 -3.14 -29.22
C SER A 382 -14.46 -2.32 -27.95
N ALA A 383 -15.41 -2.32 -27.02
CA ALA A 383 -15.43 -1.52 -25.78
C ALA A 383 -14.49 -2.07 -24.68
N LYS A 384 -13.18 -2.19 -24.97
CA LYS A 384 -12.20 -2.49 -23.91
C LYS A 384 -11.81 -1.26 -23.08
N SER A 385 -11.96 -0.05 -23.62
CA SER A 385 -11.93 1.18 -22.83
C SER A 385 -13.31 1.86 -22.87
N ALA A 386 -13.66 2.57 -21.80
CA ALA A 386 -14.96 3.19 -21.60
C ALA A 386 -15.15 4.48 -22.42
N GLU A 387 -14.23 4.76 -23.34
CA GLU A 387 -14.24 5.97 -24.12
C GLU A 387 -14.33 5.64 -25.61
N ALA A 388 -15.11 6.45 -26.32
CA ALA A 388 -15.45 6.19 -27.72
C ALA A 388 -14.32 6.61 -28.64
N VAL A 389 -14.33 6.08 -29.87
CA VAL A 389 -13.55 6.62 -30.97
C VAL A 389 -13.93 8.08 -31.18
N ARG A 390 -12.96 8.96 -30.96
CA ARG A 390 -13.18 10.40 -30.99
C ARG A 390 -12.99 10.97 -32.40
N PHE A 391 -12.13 10.35 -33.20
CA PHE A 391 -11.77 10.85 -34.53
C PHE A 391 -11.68 9.71 -35.52
N VAL A 392 -12.15 10.00 -36.74
CA VAL A 392 -12.12 9.10 -37.88
C VAL A 392 -11.60 9.88 -39.08
N CYS A 393 -10.76 9.26 -39.90
CA CYS A 393 -10.37 9.81 -41.18
C CYS A 393 -10.31 8.70 -42.23
N GLY A 394 -10.86 8.93 -43.43
CA GLY A 394 -10.68 8.01 -44.56
C GLY A 394 -9.20 7.92 -44.96
N VAL A 395 -8.68 6.70 -45.12
CA VAL A 395 -7.31 6.41 -45.54
C VAL A 395 -7.36 5.62 -46.85
N GLY A 396 -7.02 6.29 -47.94
CA GLY A 396 -7.22 5.74 -49.28
C GLY A 396 -8.69 5.44 -49.56
N GLU A 397 -8.94 4.38 -50.32
CA GLU A 397 -10.30 3.98 -50.72
C GLU A 397 -10.93 2.96 -49.75
N GLU A 398 -10.14 2.12 -49.09
CA GLU A 398 -10.66 0.93 -48.40
C GLU A 398 -10.57 1.01 -46.87
N LEU A 399 -9.80 1.95 -46.33
CA LEU A 399 -9.51 2.00 -44.89
C LEU A 399 -10.05 3.28 -44.27
N ALA A 400 -10.41 3.18 -42.99
CA ALA A 400 -10.64 4.30 -42.12
C ALA A 400 -9.67 4.21 -40.95
N ALA A 401 -8.92 5.28 -40.71
CA ALA A 401 -8.13 5.39 -39.49
C ALA A 401 -9.01 5.94 -38.37
N THR A 402 -8.94 5.28 -37.23
CA THR A 402 -9.72 5.60 -36.04
C THR A 402 -8.78 5.80 -34.86
N CYS A 403 -9.17 6.69 -33.97
CA CYS A 403 -8.41 7.03 -32.78
C CYS A 403 -9.29 6.91 -31.53
N CYS A 404 -8.88 6.05 -30.59
CA CYS A 404 -9.56 5.77 -29.33
C CYS A 404 -8.57 5.86 -28.16
N GLU A 405 -8.61 6.94 -27.38
CA GLU A 405 -7.67 7.20 -26.26
C GLU A 405 -6.20 6.96 -26.63
N ASN A 406 -5.71 5.74 -26.33
CA ASN A 406 -4.35 5.28 -26.49
C ASN A 406 -4.21 4.18 -27.56
N GLU A 407 -5.14 4.07 -28.49
CA GLU A 407 -5.08 3.10 -29.59
C GLU A 407 -5.48 3.76 -30.91
N ILE A 408 -4.66 3.52 -31.92
CA ILE A 408 -4.91 3.91 -33.30
C ILE A 408 -5.20 2.64 -34.06
N SER A 409 -6.27 2.61 -34.86
CA SER A 409 -6.64 1.43 -35.63
C SER A 409 -7.00 1.79 -37.05
N LEU A 410 -6.52 1.00 -38.00
CA LEU A 410 -6.97 0.99 -39.39
C LEU A 410 -8.05 -0.06 -39.55
N ILE A 411 -9.22 0.38 -39.98
CA ILE A 411 -10.41 -0.46 -40.13
C ILE A 411 -10.76 -0.52 -41.61
N ASN A 412 -10.87 -1.73 -42.15
CA ASN A 412 -11.37 -1.92 -43.50
C ASN A 412 -12.86 -1.55 -43.54
N ILE A 413 -13.20 -0.57 -44.37
CA ILE A 413 -14.55 0.01 -44.45
C ILE A 413 -15.57 -1.04 -44.91
N GLN A 414 -15.21 -1.93 -45.83
CA GLN A 414 -16.17 -2.91 -46.36
C GLN A 414 -16.49 -4.01 -45.33
N THR A 415 -15.46 -4.50 -44.63
CA THR A 415 -15.57 -5.66 -43.74
C THR A 415 -15.76 -5.29 -42.26
N GLY A 416 -15.30 -4.12 -41.85
CA GLY A 416 -15.21 -3.68 -40.46
C GLY A 416 -14.07 -4.30 -39.67
N ASN A 417 -13.20 -5.07 -40.31
CA ASN A 417 -12.08 -5.71 -39.65
C ASN A 417 -10.98 -4.69 -39.36
N VAL A 418 -10.30 -4.87 -38.23
CA VAL A 418 -9.10 -4.11 -37.89
C VAL A 418 -7.92 -4.72 -38.65
N GLU A 419 -7.39 -3.98 -39.62
CA GLU A 419 -6.25 -4.39 -40.47
C GLU A 419 -4.91 -4.14 -39.77
N ALA A 420 -4.81 -3.03 -39.04
CA ALA A 420 -3.65 -2.70 -38.23
C ALA A 420 -4.11 -1.97 -36.96
N SER A 421 -3.39 -2.17 -35.86
CA SER A 421 -3.59 -1.40 -34.64
C SER A 421 -2.26 -1.12 -33.95
N GLN A 422 -2.11 0.10 -33.45
CA GLN A 422 -0.96 0.58 -32.71
C GLN A 422 -1.42 1.16 -31.38
N LYS A 423 -0.89 0.60 -30.29
CA LYS A 423 -1.08 1.18 -28.95
C LYS A 423 -0.09 2.31 -28.71
N LEU A 424 -0.61 3.39 -28.16
CA LEU A 424 0.11 4.54 -27.64
C LEU A 424 0.46 4.30 -26.17
N ASN A 425 1.43 5.06 -25.65
CA ASN A 425 1.76 5.00 -24.24
C ASN A 425 0.57 5.49 -23.38
N ARG A 426 0.49 5.06 -22.12
CA ARG A 426 -0.63 5.45 -21.23
C ARG A 426 -0.73 6.95 -20.99
N GLU A 427 0.36 7.68 -21.16
CA GLU A 427 0.44 9.13 -20.99
C GLU A 427 0.17 9.89 -22.30
N GLU A 428 0.00 9.17 -23.40
CA GLU A 428 -0.27 9.71 -24.73
C GLU A 428 -1.74 9.48 -25.07
N GLU A 429 -2.47 10.58 -25.23
CA GLU A 429 -3.87 10.53 -25.63
C GLU A 429 -3.99 11.18 -27.01
N ALA A 430 -4.43 10.42 -28.01
CA ALA A 430 -4.55 10.97 -29.35
C ALA A 430 -5.85 11.79 -29.49
N TRP A 431 -5.67 13.05 -29.90
CA TRP A 431 -6.73 14.07 -29.95
C TRP A 431 -7.17 14.41 -31.36
N GLN A 432 -6.40 14.01 -32.36
CA GLN A 432 -6.77 14.27 -33.72
C GLN A 432 -6.06 13.32 -34.65
N ILE A 433 -6.76 12.94 -35.71
CA ILE A 433 -6.21 12.22 -36.83
C ILE A 433 -6.54 12.94 -38.13
N ALA A 434 -5.56 13.01 -39.02
CA ALA A 434 -5.71 13.49 -40.38
C ALA A 434 -4.93 12.56 -41.31
N TYR A 435 -5.37 12.48 -42.56
CA TYR A 435 -4.70 11.70 -43.59
C TYR A 435 -4.30 12.60 -44.75
N ASN A 436 -3.03 12.53 -45.15
CA ASN A 436 -2.52 13.16 -46.35
C ASN A 436 -2.57 12.14 -47.50
N SER A 437 -3.53 12.32 -48.41
CA SER A 437 -3.71 11.44 -49.57
C SER A 437 -2.61 11.56 -50.63
N VAL A 438 -1.81 12.63 -50.60
CA VAL A 438 -0.68 12.81 -51.53
C VAL A 438 0.52 12.01 -51.08
N THR A 439 0.80 11.99 -49.78
CA THR A 439 1.98 11.29 -49.21
C THR A 439 1.66 9.92 -48.62
N ASN A 440 0.37 9.54 -48.54
CA ASN A 440 -0.11 8.35 -47.84
C ASN A 440 0.32 8.32 -46.36
N GLU A 441 0.27 9.47 -45.71
CA GLU A 441 0.70 9.65 -44.33
C GLU A 441 -0.49 9.94 -43.42
N ILE A 442 -0.51 9.29 -42.26
CA ILE A 442 -1.50 9.51 -41.21
C ILE A 442 -0.83 10.37 -40.13
N VAL A 443 -1.39 11.55 -39.88
CA VAL A 443 -0.86 12.51 -38.90
C VAL A 443 -1.74 12.51 -37.68
N ILE A 444 -1.13 12.37 -36.50
CA ILE A 444 -1.83 12.25 -35.23
C ILE A 444 -1.27 13.27 -34.25
N GLY A 445 -2.17 14.06 -33.66
CA GLY A 445 -1.85 14.97 -32.56
C GLY A 445 -2.05 14.29 -31.21
N LEU A 446 -1.01 14.28 -30.38
CA LEU A 446 -1.04 13.71 -29.04
C LEU A 446 -1.17 14.79 -27.96
N VAL A 447 -2.12 14.61 -27.04
CA VAL A 447 -2.20 15.36 -25.78
C VAL A 447 -1.26 14.73 -24.77
N GLY A 448 -0.64 15.57 -23.94
CA GLY A 448 0.29 15.16 -22.89
C GLY A 448 1.76 15.35 -23.30
N THR A 449 2.10 15.05 -24.55
CA THR A 449 3.46 15.17 -25.07
C THR A 449 3.70 16.37 -25.98
N ASN A 450 2.65 17.11 -26.38
CA ASN A 450 2.72 18.18 -27.40
C ASN A 450 3.39 17.70 -28.70
N GLU A 451 3.17 16.45 -29.09
CA GLU A 451 3.86 15.82 -30.21
C GLU A 451 2.88 15.56 -31.37
N LEU A 452 3.33 15.86 -32.59
CA LEU A 452 2.70 15.38 -33.83
C LEU A 452 3.46 14.15 -34.32
N ARG A 453 2.77 13.02 -34.43
CA ARG A 453 3.33 11.79 -34.99
C ARG A 453 2.79 11.54 -36.38
N VAL A 454 3.68 11.14 -37.27
CA VAL A 454 3.33 10.76 -38.64
C VAL A 454 3.57 9.27 -38.79
N TYR A 455 2.54 8.58 -39.24
CA TYR A 455 2.50 7.14 -39.44
C TYR A 455 2.33 6.82 -40.93
N ASN A 456 2.85 5.68 -41.35
CA ASN A 456 2.51 5.11 -42.66
C ASN A 456 1.17 4.33 -42.61
N GLU A 457 0.75 3.77 -43.74
CA GLU A 457 -0.45 2.91 -43.87
C GLU A 457 -0.40 1.59 -43.08
N LYS A 458 0.72 1.27 -42.43
CA LYS A 458 0.87 0.11 -41.54
C LYS A 458 0.92 0.51 -40.06
N LEU A 459 0.73 1.79 -39.77
CA LEU A 459 0.90 2.40 -38.46
C LEU A 459 2.32 2.32 -37.90
N ASP A 460 3.34 2.22 -38.75
CA ASP A 460 4.73 2.43 -38.34
C ASP A 460 5.00 3.93 -38.23
N ILE A 461 5.65 4.35 -37.14
CA ILE A 461 6.05 5.75 -36.93
C ILE A 461 7.13 6.11 -37.95
N MET A 462 6.83 7.05 -38.84
CA MET A 462 7.78 7.58 -39.81
C MET A 462 8.61 8.73 -39.24
N ARG A 463 7.95 9.64 -38.52
CA ARG A 463 8.59 10.78 -37.86
C ARG A 463 7.71 11.28 -36.72
N SER A 464 8.32 12.01 -35.80
CA SER A 464 7.57 12.84 -34.88
C SER A 464 8.19 14.22 -34.71
N VAL A 465 7.31 15.18 -34.42
CA VAL A 465 7.61 16.59 -34.32
C VAL A 465 7.09 17.07 -32.98
N GLU A 466 8.00 17.42 -32.08
CA GLU A 466 7.65 18.09 -30.84
C GLU A 466 7.26 19.54 -31.15
N MET A 467 6.03 19.91 -30.81
CA MET A 467 5.52 21.26 -30.98
C MET A 467 6.04 22.13 -29.85
N GLN A 468 6.43 23.37 -30.16
CA GLN A 468 6.92 24.30 -29.13
C GLN A 468 5.85 24.57 -28.06
N ASP A 469 6.31 24.80 -26.82
CA ASP A 469 5.52 25.03 -25.60
C ASP A 469 4.41 26.11 -25.70
N THR A 470 4.39 26.92 -26.76
CA THR A 470 3.37 27.94 -26.99
C THR A 470 2.00 27.36 -27.39
N LEU A 471 1.93 26.08 -27.77
CA LEU A 471 0.70 25.36 -28.10
C LEU A 471 0.36 24.33 -27.00
N ARG A 472 0.15 24.78 -25.77
CA ARG A 472 -0.39 23.93 -24.67
C ARG A 472 -1.88 23.63 -24.80
N ALA A 473 -2.56 24.18 -25.80
CA ALA A 473 -3.93 23.81 -26.10
C ALA A 473 -3.93 22.49 -26.89
N PRO A 474 -4.91 21.59 -26.65
CA PRO A 474 -5.04 20.37 -27.45
C PRO A 474 -5.16 20.74 -28.93
N ILE A 475 -4.52 19.98 -29.81
CA ILE A 475 -4.57 20.21 -31.25
C ILE A 475 -6.00 19.91 -31.73
N ILE A 476 -6.79 20.96 -31.96
CA ILE A 476 -8.23 20.84 -32.24
C ILE A 476 -8.49 20.52 -33.72
N THR A 477 -7.67 21.09 -34.62
CA THR A 477 -7.79 20.86 -36.07
C THR A 477 -6.44 20.64 -36.76
N ILE A 478 -6.30 19.52 -37.49
CA ILE A 478 -5.20 19.24 -38.43
C ILE A 478 -5.81 19.25 -39.84
N CYS A 479 -5.47 20.26 -40.64
CA CYS A 479 -5.83 20.31 -42.05
C CYS A 479 -4.65 19.77 -42.88
N PRO A 480 -4.79 18.62 -43.55
CA PRO A 480 -3.85 18.23 -44.59
C PRO A 480 -4.05 19.18 -45.79
N TRP A 481 -2.99 19.88 -46.18
CA TRP A 481 -2.94 20.71 -47.38
C TRP A 481 -2.43 19.91 -48.57
#